data_AF-A0A8H7XZF1-F1
#
_entry.id   AF-A0A8H7XZF1-F1
#
_cell.length_a   1.000
_cell.length_b   1.000
_cell.length_c   1.000
_cell.angle_alpha   90.00
_cell.angle_beta   90.00
_cell.angle_gamma   90.00
#
_symmetry.space_group_name_H-M   'P 1'
#
loop_
_entity.id
_entity.type
_entity.pdbx_description
1 polymer ?
#
loop_
_entity_poly.entity_id
_entity_poly.type
_entity_poly.pdbx_seq_one_letter_code
_entity_poly.pdbx_strand_id
1 'polypeptide(L)'
;MKGGTAGKWAYEKTKVIDNAQSQEGFWADFVYEFREVFADPDPSNTAKHKMHMLKQGRQTADEYVASFRALISDTGYNDAALVDQFKAGLNENLRNAVYYVPDMPKTLDG
;
A
#
# COMPACT_ATOMS: atom_id res chain seq x y z
N MET A 1 27.17 -9.37 -5.11
CA MET A 1 26.02 -8.44 -4.98
C MET A 1 26.45 -7.33 -4.03
N LYS A 2 26.67 -6.10 -4.51
CA LYS A 2 27.07 -4.96 -3.66
C LYS A 2 25.80 -4.29 -3.14
N GLY A 3 25.67 -4.16 -1.82
CA GLY A 3 24.50 -3.53 -1.19
C GLY A 3 24.33 -2.08 -1.68
N GLY A 4 23.09 -1.71 -2.02
CA GLY A 4 22.75 -0.34 -2.42
C GLY A 4 22.84 0.66 -1.26
N THR A 5 22.25 1.85 -1.42
CA THR A 5 22.22 2.93 -0.40
C THR A 5 21.80 2.44 0.99
N ALA A 6 20.89 1.47 1.06
CA ALA A 6 20.47 0.84 2.31
C ALA A 6 21.59 0.10 3.05
N GLY A 7 22.51 -0.55 2.34
CA GLY A 7 23.64 -1.26 2.96
C GLY A 7 24.66 -0.31 3.59
N LYS A 8 24.90 0.85 2.97
CA LYS A 8 25.72 1.91 3.54
C LYS A 8 25.06 2.50 4.79
N TRP A 9 23.77 2.82 4.72
CA TRP A 9 23.00 3.32 5.86
C TRP A 9 23.03 2.34 7.04
N ALA A 10 22.79 1.04 6.79
CA ALA A 10 22.79 0.03 7.84
C ALA A 10 24.18 -0.09 8.51
N TYR A 11 25.26 -0.11 7.72
CA TYR A 11 26.62 -0.15 8.24
C TYR A 11 26.99 1.09 9.07
N GLU A 12 26.51 2.27 8.68
CA GLU A 12 26.68 3.50 9.47
C GLU A 12 25.92 3.41 10.80
N LYS A 13 24.71 2.86 10.81
CA LYS A 13 23.94 2.64 12.05
C LYS A 13 24.58 1.61 12.98
N THR A 14 25.15 0.52 12.46
CA THR A 14 25.83 -0.49 13.31
C THR A 14 27.07 0.05 14.02
N LYS A 15 27.78 1.02 13.44
CA LYS A 15 28.91 1.68 14.12
C LYS A 15 28.51 2.49 15.35
N VAL A 16 27.28 3.03 15.34
CA VAL A 16 26.72 3.76 16.48
C VAL A 16 26.35 2.78 17.60
N ILE A 17 25.88 1.58 17.24
CA ILE A 17 25.50 0.50 18.16
C ILE A 17 26.72 -0.08 18.89
N ASP A 18 27.82 -0.36 18.18
CA ASP A 18 29.04 -0.94 18.78
C ASP A 18 29.70 -0.02 19.82
N ASN A 19 29.44 1.29 19.76
CA ASN A 19 30.01 2.28 20.68
C ASN A 19 29.04 2.70 21.81
N ALA A 20 27.76 2.31 21.76
CA ALA A 20 26.75 2.72 22.72
C ALA A 20 26.31 1.52 23.57
N GLN A 21 26.85 1.41 24.79
CA GLN A 21 26.30 0.52 25.81
C GLN A 21 24.83 0.90 26.07
N SER A 22 23.91 -0.01 25.70
CA SER A 22 22.52 -0.13 26.15
C SER A 22 21.87 1.19 26.63
N GLN A 23 21.50 2.05 25.68
CA GLN A 23 20.63 3.19 25.96
C GLN A 23 19.16 2.77 25.84
N GLU A 24 18.37 3.01 26.87
CA GLU A 24 16.91 2.96 26.76
C GLU A 24 16.45 3.94 25.67
N GLY A 25 15.50 3.54 24.82
CA GLY A 25 15.01 4.37 23.70
C GLY A 25 15.68 4.11 22.34
N PHE A 26 16.81 3.39 22.29
CA PHE A 26 17.53 3.10 21.04
C PHE A 26 16.63 2.50 19.94
N TRP A 27 15.74 1.57 20.31
CA TRP A 27 14.83 0.96 19.34
C TRP A 27 13.82 1.97 18.75
N ALA A 28 13.32 2.89 19.57
CA ALA A 28 12.39 3.91 19.10
C ALA A 28 13.08 4.88 18.12
N ASP A 29 14.31 5.30 18.45
CA ASP A 29 15.12 6.17 17.58
C ASP A 29 15.47 5.48 16.27
N PHE A 30 15.85 4.21 16.31
CA PHE A 30 16.10 3.41 15.12
C PHE A 30 14.85 3.33 14.22
N VAL A 31 13.68 3.04 14.80
CA VAL A 31 12.43 2.97 14.03
C VAL A 31 12.06 4.33 13.45
N TYR A 32 12.27 5.42 14.18
CA TYR A 32 12.04 6.78 13.69
C TYR A 32 12.93 7.09 12.49
N GLU A 33 14.24 6.92 12.62
CA GLU A 33 15.19 7.19 11.53
C GLU A 33 15.00 6.26 10.33
N PHE A 34 14.66 5.00 10.57
CA PHE A 34 14.33 4.05 9.50
C PHE A 34 13.12 4.53 8.71
N ARG A 35 12.07 5.01 9.39
CA ARG A 35 10.90 5.59 8.72
C ARG A 35 11.26 6.87 7.97
N GLU A 36 12.04 7.77 8.55
CA GLU A 36 12.47 8.99 7.86
C GLU A 36 13.24 8.71 6.56
N VAL A 37 14.04 7.65 6.53
CA VAL A 37 14.89 7.33 5.37
C VAL A 37 14.18 6.45 4.33
N PHE A 38 13.30 5.55 4.77
CA PHE A 38 12.73 4.52 3.89
C PHE A 38 11.20 4.56 3.78
N ALA A 39 10.49 5.27 4.64
CA ALA A 39 9.05 5.41 4.49
C ALA A 39 8.73 6.28 3.28
N ASP A 40 7.54 6.05 2.75
CA ASP A 40 6.96 6.94 1.75
C ASP A 40 6.68 8.30 2.40
N PRO A 41 7.19 9.43 1.87
CA PRO A 41 6.91 10.75 2.41
C PRO A 41 5.44 11.16 2.25
N ASP A 42 4.70 10.52 1.33
CA ASP A 42 3.28 10.75 1.12
C ASP A 42 2.54 9.43 0.83
N PRO A 43 2.38 8.57 1.86
CA PRO A 43 1.81 7.24 1.68
C PRO A 43 0.38 7.32 1.14
N SER A 44 -0.36 8.37 1.49
CA SER A 44 -1.72 8.60 0.99
C SER A 44 -1.74 8.86 -0.51
N ASN A 45 -0.98 9.83 -1.02
CA ASN A 45 -1.01 10.11 -2.46
C ASN A 45 -0.39 8.98 -3.27
N THR A 46 0.64 8.31 -2.76
CA THR A 46 1.17 7.10 -3.41
C THR A 46 0.13 5.97 -3.47
N ALA A 47 -0.58 5.69 -2.37
CA ALA A 47 -1.62 4.67 -2.34
C ALA A 47 -2.78 5.02 -3.28
N LYS A 48 -3.23 6.28 -3.31
CA LYS A 48 -4.24 6.78 -4.25
C LYS A 48 -3.81 6.59 -5.70
N HIS A 49 -2.56 6.93 -6.03
CA HIS A 49 -2.02 6.75 -7.37
C HIS A 49 -1.96 5.26 -7.77
N LYS A 50 -1.46 4.40 -6.87
CA LYS A 50 -1.45 2.94 -7.08
C LYS A 50 -2.85 2.39 -7.27
N MET A 51 -3.81 2.82 -6.46
CA MET A 51 -5.20 2.38 -6.54
C MET A 51 -5.85 2.80 -7.86
N HIS A 52 -5.63 4.03 -8.31
CA HIS A 52 -6.13 4.52 -9.61
C HIS A 52 -5.56 3.72 -10.81
N MET A 53 -4.29 3.35 -10.71
CA MET A 53 -3.60 2.56 -11.75
C MET A 53 -3.91 1.06 -11.67
N LEU A 54 -4.49 0.58 -10.58
CA LEU A 54 -4.78 -0.85 -10.38
C LEU A 54 -5.91 -1.30 -11.31
N LYS A 55 -5.59 -2.22 -12.22
CA LYS A 55 -6.54 -2.86 -13.13
C LYS A 55 -6.55 -4.37 -12.88
N GLN A 56 -7.74 -4.98 -12.86
CA GLN A 56 -7.89 -6.43 -12.75
C GLN A 56 -7.15 -7.15 -13.90
N GLY A 57 -7.28 -6.66 -15.13
CA GLY A 57 -6.56 -7.20 -16.29
C GLY A 57 -6.79 -8.72 -16.45
N ARG A 58 -5.70 -9.50 -16.31
CA ARG A 58 -5.72 -10.97 -16.38
C ARG A 58 -5.77 -11.66 -15.00
N GLN A 59 -5.74 -10.89 -13.91
CA GLN A 59 -5.83 -11.42 -12.55
C GLN A 59 -7.24 -11.97 -12.28
N THR A 60 -7.31 -12.97 -11.41
CA THR A 60 -8.57 -13.43 -10.84
C THR A 60 -9.23 -12.31 -10.03
N ALA A 61 -10.54 -12.44 -9.78
CA ALA A 61 -11.25 -11.47 -8.95
C ALA A 61 -10.65 -11.39 -7.54
N ASP A 62 -10.29 -12.53 -6.95
CA ASP A 62 -9.73 -12.59 -5.59
C ASP A 62 -8.35 -11.91 -5.50
N GLU A 63 -7.47 -12.11 -6.49
CA GLU A 63 -6.17 -11.43 -6.55
C GLU A 63 -6.31 -9.92 -6.69
N TYR A 64 -7.28 -9.47 -7.50
CA TYR A 64 -7.59 -8.05 -7.65
C TYR A 64 -8.14 -7.46 -6.34
N VAL A 65 -9.10 -8.14 -5.69
CA VAL A 65 -9.68 -7.72 -4.41
C VAL A 65 -8.61 -7.64 -3.33
N ALA A 66 -7.72 -8.63 -3.23
CA ALA A 66 -6.61 -8.62 -2.29
C ALA A 66 -5.68 -7.42 -2.52
N SER A 67 -5.31 -7.16 -3.78
CA SER A 67 -4.47 -6.02 -4.16
C SER A 67 -5.13 -4.68 -3.85
N PHE A 68 -6.44 -4.57 -4.09
CA PHE A 68 -7.20 -3.36 -3.81
C PHE A 68 -7.30 -3.10 -2.30
N ARG A 69 -7.63 -4.13 -1.51
CA ARG A 69 -7.74 -4.05 -0.04
C ARG A 69 -6.44 -3.63 0.62
N ALA A 70 -5.30 -4.08 0.10
CA ALA A 70 -3.99 -3.70 0.60
C ALA A 70 -3.69 -2.18 0.50
N LEU A 71 -4.42 -1.44 -0.33
CA LEU A 71 -4.22 0.00 -0.52
C LEU A 71 -5.23 0.86 0.27
N ILE A 72 -6.32 0.28 0.80
CA ILE A 72 -7.43 1.05 1.39
C ILE A 72 -6.96 1.90 2.57
N SER A 73 -6.24 1.29 3.52
CA SER A 73 -5.83 1.95 4.78
C SER A 73 -5.05 3.24 4.56
N ASP A 74 -4.24 3.26 3.51
CA ASP A 74 -3.28 4.34 3.29
C ASP A 74 -3.92 5.49 2.49
N THR A 75 -4.98 5.24 1.72
CA THR A 75 -5.61 6.26 0.85
C THR A 75 -6.39 7.34 1.61
N GLY A 76 -6.98 7.02 2.77
CA GLY A 76 -7.92 7.90 3.46
C GLY A 76 -9.21 8.20 2.66
N TYR A 77 -9.56 7.38 1.66
CA TYR A 77 -10.82 7.49 0.94
C TYR A 77 -12.01 7.05 1.79
N ASN A 78 -13.16 7.66 1.54
CA ASN A 78 -14.44 7.18 2.07
C ASN A 78 -14.99 6.03 1.21
N ASP A 79 -16.03 5.37 1.71
CA ASP A 79 -16.63 4.20 1.03
C ASP A 79 -17.10 4.51 -0.40
N ALA A 80 -17.68 5.69 -0.63
CA ALA A 80 -18.14 6.09 -1.95
C ALA A 80 -16.97 6.18 -2.95
N ALA A 81 -15.87 6.84 -2.57
CA ALA A 81 -14.68 6.93 -3.40
C ALA A 81 -14.02 5.56 -3.63
N LEU A 82 -14.01 4.68 -2.62
CA LEU A 82 -13.49 3.31 -2.75
C LEU A 82 -14.30 2.49 -3.75
N VAL A 83 -15.63 2.58 -3.71
CA VAL A 83 -16.52 1.90 -4.66
C VAL A 83 -16.26 2.38 -6.09
N ASP A 84 -16.11 3.68 -6.30
CA ASP A 84 -15.84 4.25 -7.63
C ASP A 84 -14.49 3.78 -8.18
N GLN A 85 -13.43 3.79 -7.36
CA GLN A 85 -12.11 3.30 -7.76
C GLN A 85 -12.12 1.80 -8.07
N PHE A 86 -12.82 1.00 -7.26
CA PHE A 86 -12.95 -0.43 -7.47
C PHE A 86 -13.62 -0.74 -8.82
N LYS A 87 -14.74 -0.09 -9.11
CA LYS A 87 -15.46 -0.24 -10.39
C LYS A 87 -14.61 0.18 -11.59
N ALA A 88 -13.81 1.24 -11.45
CA ALA A 88 -12.94 1.73 -12.52
C ALA A 88 -11.77 0.78 -12.85
N GLY A 89 -11.41 -0.14 -11.95
CA GLY A 89 -10.34 -1.11 -12.14
C GLY A 89 -10.76 -2.48 -12.66
N LEU A 90 -12.05 -2.84 -12.59
CA LEU A 90 -12.58 -4.12 -13.09
C LEU A 90 -12.47 -4.24 -14.61
N ASN A 91 -12.32 -5.47 -15.11
CA ASN A 91 -12.30 -5.73 -16.55
C ASN A 91 -13.68 -5.42 -17.19
N GLU A 92 -13.69 -5.07 -18.48
CA GLU A 92 -14.92 -4.61 -19.15
C GLU A 92 -16.03 -5.67 -19.16
N ASN A 93 -15.68 -6.96 -19.21
CA ASN A 93 -16.64 -8.05 -19.21
C ASN A 93 -17.36 -8.20 -17.85
N LEU A 94 -16.64 -8.09 -16.73
CA LEU A 94 -17.25 -8.06 -15.39
C LEU A 94 -17.98 -6.74 -15.15
N ARG A 95 -17.42 -5.62 -15.61
CA ARG A 95 -18.07 -4.31 -15.49
C ARG A 95 -19.42 -4.32 -16.22
N ASN A 96 -19.49 -4.89 -17.43
CA ASN A 96 -20.73 -5.09 -18.17
C ASN A 96 -21.67 -6.06 -17.46
N ALA A 97 -21.18 -7.20 -16.96
CA ALA A 97 -22.00 -8.15 -16.21
C ALA A 97 -22.66 -7.51 -14.97
N VAL A 98 -21.94 -6.67 -14.23
CA VAL A 98 -22.45 -5.91 -13.08
C VAL A 98 -23.57 -4.94 -13.48
N TYR A 99 -23.49 -4.31 -14.67
CA TYR A 99 -24.56 -3.46 -15.19
C TYR A 99 -25.83 -4.24 -15.60
N TYR A 100 -25.72 -5.55 -15.86
CA TYR A 100 -26.86 -6.41 -16.21
C TYR A 100 -27.47 -7.14 -14.99
N VAL A 101 -26.94 -6.95 -13.78
CA VAL A 101 -27.58 -7.46 -12.56
C VAL A 101 -28.71 -6.51 -12.15
N PRO A 102 -29.96 -6.99 -11.97
CA PRO A 102 -31.12 -6.13 -11.70
C PRO A 102 -31.02 -5.30 -10.41
N ASP A 103 -30.23 -5.75 -9.43
CA ASP A 103 -29.90 -4.99 -8.22
C ASP A 103 -28.39 -4.76 -8.13
N MET A 104 -27.97 -3.51 -8.38
CA MET A 104 -26.56 -3.14 -8.29
C MET A 104 -26.08 -3.22 -6.84
N PRO A 105 -24.98 -3.95 -6.55
CA PRO A 105 -24.44 -4.03 -5.20
C PRO A 105 -24.06 -2.64 -4.69
N LYS A 106 -24.54 -2.29 -3.50
CA LYS A 106 -24.25 -1.02 -2.83
C LYS A 106 -23.06 -1.11 -1.88
N THR A 107 -22.57 -2.32 -1.63
CA THR A 107 -21.52 -2.67 -0.68
C THR A 107 -20.56 -3.68 -1.31
N LEU A 108 -19.34 -3.75 -0.78
CA LEU A 108 -18.32 -4.72 -1.21
C LEU A 108 -18.48 -6.09 -0.54
N ASP A 109 -19.29 -6.19 0.50
CA ASP A 109 -19.68 -7.44 1.12
C ASP A 109 -20.96 -7.93 0.44
N GLY A 110 -20.92 -9.18 -0.03
CA GLY A 110 -21.96 -9.82 -0.84
C GLY A 110 -23.24 -10.15 -0.10
#